data_AF-A0A8J3P756-F1
#
_entry.id   AF-A0A8J3P756-F1
#
_cell.length_a   1.000
_cell.length_b   1.000
_cell.length_c   1.000
_cell.angle_alpha   90.00
_cell.angle_beta   90.00
_cell.angle_gamma   90.00
#
_symmetry.space_group_name_H-M   'P 1'
#
loop_
_entity.id
_entity.type
_entity.pdbx_description
1 polymer ?
#
loop_
_entity_poly.entity_id
_entity_poly.type
_entity_poly.pdbx_seq_one_letter_code
_entity_poly.pdbx_strand_id
1 'polypeptide(L)' 'MTPKAAQRVARLQRALRALDAGLPASRVACLARYSDQAHLIREVKAMTGLTPATLTRRRAASWRPTDRSQTEITSVFLA' A
#
# COMPACT_ATOMS: atom_id res chain seq x y z
N MET A 1 9.53 -9.95 -16.79
CA MET A 1 9.21 -10.13 -15.36
C MET A 1 8.89 -11.60 -15.12
N THR A 2 9.48 -12.25 -14.12
CA THR A 2 9.20 -13.66 -13.82
C THR A 2 7.92 -13.81 -12.98
N PRO A 3 7.24 -14.97 -13.00
CA PRO A 3 6.05 -15.20 -12.15
C PRO A 3 6.29 -14.91 -10.66
N LYS A 4 7.47 -15.28 -10.15
CA LYS A 4 7.90 -15.00 -8.76
C LYS A 4 8.02 -13.50 -8.49
N ALA A 5 8.59 -12.73 -9.40
CA ALA A 5 8.70 -11.27 -9.25
C ALA A 5 7.31 -10.62 -9.21
N ALA A 6 6.39 -11.04 -10.09
CA ALA A 6 5.01 -10.55 -10.09
C ALA A 6 4.29 -10.86 -8.76
N GLN A 7 4.47 -12.07 -8.22
CA GLN A 7 3.91 -12.45 -6.92
C GLN A 7 4.43 -11.57 -5.77
N ARG A 8 5.73 -11.23 -5.77
CA ARG A 8 6.33 -10.33 -4.77
C ARG A 8 5.69 -8.95 -4.84
N VAL A 9 5.55 -8.38 -6.04
CA VAL A 9 4.89 -7.09 -6.26
C VAL A 9 3.43 -7.12 -5.80
N ALA A 10 2.67 -8.16 -6.13
CA ALA A 10 1.28 -8.29 -5.71
C ALA A 10 1.13 -8.41 -4.17
N ARG A 11 2.04 -9.11 -3.49
CA ARG A 11 2.08 -9.15 -2.02
C ARG A 11 2.40 -7.77 -1.44
N LEU A 12 3.40 -7.08 -1.98
CA LEU A 12 3.75 -5.73 -1.54
C LEU A 12 2.57 -4.77 -1.69
N GLN A 13 1.89 -4.76 -2.84
CA GLN A 13 0.71 -3.90 -3.06
C GLN A 13 -0.40 -4.18 -2.06
N ARG A 14 -0.64 -5.45 -1.69
CA ARG A 14 -1.62 -5.80 -0.64
C ARG A 14 -1.18 -5.30 0.73
N ALA A 15 0.11 -5.43 1.06
CA ALA A 15 0.66 -4.90 2.30
C ALA A 15 0.52 -3.38 2.40
N LEU A 16 0.79 -2.65 1.30
CA LEU A 16 0.67 -1.19 1.27
C LEU A 16 -0.78 -0.73 1.52
N ARG A 17 -1.78 -1.35 0.87
CA ARG A 17 -3.19 -1.04 1.15
C ARG A 17 -3.58 -1.27 2.62
N ALA A 18 -3.08 -2.35 3.22
CA ALA A 18 -3.35 -2.66 4.62
C ALA A 18 -2.64 -1.69 5.59
N LEU A 19 -1.42 -1.25 5.25
CA LEU A 19 -0.67 -0.25 6.00
C LEU A 19 -1.33 1.14 5.91
N ASP A 20 -1.82 1.51 4.73
CA ASP A 20 -2.54 2.77 4.50
C ASP A 20 -3.88 2.80 5.28
N ALA A 21 -4.48 1.62 5.52
CA ALA A 21 -5.64 1.46 6.41
C ALA A 21 -5.28 1.46 7.92
N GLY A 22 -4.02 1.69 8.29
CA GLY A 22 -3.58 1.79 9.69
C GLY A 22 -3.48 0.45 10.43
N LEU A 23 -3.48 -0.69 9.74
CA LEU A 23 -3.41 -1.99 10.39
C LEU A 23 -2.03 -2.28 11.01
N PRO A 24 -1.97 -3.00 12.14
CA PRO A 24 -0.70 -3.38 12.76
C PRO A 24 0.07 -4.36 11.87
N ALA A 25 1.41 -4.29 11.91
CA ALA A 25 2.28 -5.02 10.99
C ALA A 25 2.10 -6.56 11.03
N SER A 26 1.72 -7.13 12.17
CA SER A 26 1.37 -8.54 12.30
C SER A 26 0.14 -8.93 11.47
N ARG A 27 -0.91 -8.10 11.51
CA ARG A 27 -2.13 -8.29 10.71
C ARG A 27 -1.88 -8.03 9.23
N VAL A 28 -1.05 -7.03 8.91
CA VAL A 28 -0.59 -6.78 7.54
C VAL A 28 0.15 -7.99 6.97
N ALA A 29 1.04 -8.61 7.74
CA ALA A 29 1.78 -9.79 7.30
C ALA A 29 0.84 -10.94 6.92
N CYS A 30 -0.13 -11.26 7.79
CA CYS A 30 -1.15 -12.27 7.54
C CYS A 30 -1.96 -11.96 6.26
N LEU A 31 -2.55 -10.76 6.17
CA LEU A 31 -3.39 -10.37 5.03
C LEU A 31 -2.60 -10.34 3.71
N ALA A 32 -1.35 -9.89 3.74
CA ALA A 32 -0.49 -9.81 2.56
C ALA A 32 0.21 -11.15 2.20
N ARG A 33 -0.04 -12.23 2.95
CA ARG A 33 0.54 -13.56 2.76
C ARG A 33 2.06 -13.59 2.94
N TYR A 34 2.52 -12.92 4.00
CA TYR A 34 3.83 -13.15 4.60
C TYR A 34 3.70 -14.14 5.75
N SER A 35 4.75 -14.93 5.98
CA SER A 35 4.80 -15.91 7.08
C SER A 35 4.66 -15.26 8.45
N ASP A 36 5.28 -14.08 8.61
CA ASP A 36 5.39 -13.36 9.86
C ASP A 36 5.73 -11.89 9.58
N GLN A 37 5.73 -11.09 10.64
CA GLN A 37 6.07 -9.67 10.58
C GLN A 37 7.51 -9.42 10.14
N ALA A 38 8.47 -10.26 10.53
CA ALA A 38 9.87 -10.07 10.18
C ALA A 38 10.12 -10.29 8.68
N HIS A 39 9.44 -11.27 8.07
CA HIS A 39 9.44 -11.49 6.63
C HIS A 39 8.81 -10.30 5.89
N LEU A 40 7.67 -9.78 6.35
CA LEU A 40 7.11 -8.53 5.81
C LEU A 40 8.13 -7.40 5.82
N ILE A 41 8.77 -7.14 6.97
CA ILE A 41 9.74 -6.03 7.12
C ILE A 41 10.92 -6.20 6.17
N ARG A 42 11.51 -7.40 6.10
CA ARG A 42 12.64 -7.69 5.21
C ARG A 42 12.27 -7.48 3.75
N GLU A 43 11.10 -7.97 3.32
CA GLU A 43 10.65 -7.83 1.93
C GLU A 43 10.36 -6.37 1.58
N VAL A 44 9.64 -5.64 2.44
CA VAL A 44 9.34 -4.22 2.21
C VAL A 44 10.63 -3.40 2.12
N LYS A 45 11.60 -3.64 3.02
CA LYS A 45 12.90 -2.97 2.98
C LYS A 45 13.67 -3.34 1.70
N ALA A 46 13.67 -4.61 1.31
CA ALA A 46 14.35 -5.05 0.09
C ALA A 46 13.75 -4.43 -1.19
N MET A 47 12.43 -4.22 -1.23
CA MET A 47 11.74 -3.69 -2.42
C MET A 47 11.64 -2.17 -2.47
N THR A 48 11.65 -1.49 -1.31
CA THR A 48 11.39 -0.04 -1.22
C THR A 48 12.53 0.77 -0.61
N GLY A 49 13.53 0.11 -0.02
CA GLY A 49 14.58 0.74 0.77
C GLY A 49 14.12 1.23 2.16
N LEU A 50 12.82 1.15 2.47
CA LEU A 50 12.23 1.71 3.69
C LEU A 50 11.62 0.62 4.56
N THR A 51 11.56 0.85 5.87
CA THR A 51 10.73 0.02 6.77
C THR A 51 9.25 0.34 6.56
N PRO A 52 8.32 -0.59 6.88
CA PRO A 52 6.89 -0.33 6.78
C PRO A 52 6.45 0.98 7.46
N ALA A 53 6.91 1.22 8.70
CA ALA A 53 6.57 2.43 9.45
C ALA A 53 7.05 3.72 8.77
N THR A 54 8.28 3.75 8.25
CA THR A 54 8.80 4.91 7.50
C THR A 54 8.08 5.11 6.18
N LEU A 55 7.75 4.02 5.48
CA LEU A 55 7.00 4.08 4.24
C LEU A 55 5.57 4.63 4.45
N THR A 56 4.86 4.16 5.48
CA THR A 56 3.54 4.68 5.85
C THR A 56 3.60 6.16 6.21
N ARG A 57 4.57 6.58 7.03
CA ARG A 57 4.74 7.99 7.39
C ARG A 57 5.02 8.86 6.15
N ARG A 58 5.89 8.40 5.24
CA ARG A 58 6.19 9.11 4.00
C ARG A 58 4.97 9.20 3.08
N ARG A 59 4.18 8.12 3.00
CA ARG A 59 2.93 8.07 2.23
C ARG A 59 1.88 9.02 2.79
N ALA A 60 1.70 9.05 4.11
CA ALA A 60 0.81 10.00 4.77
C ALA A 60 1.26 11.46 4.54
N ALA A 61 2.57 11.72 4.56
CA ALA A 61 3.11 13.06 4.28
C ALA A 61 2.98 13.47 2.79
N SER A 62 3.07 12.50 1.86
CA SER A 62 2.80 12.72 0.43
C SER A 62 1.31 12.84 0.11
N TRP A 63 0.46 12.21 0.92
CA TRP A 63 -0.98 12.34 0.85
C TRP A 63 -1.39 13.70 1.43
N ARG A 64 -1.27 14.74 0.61
CA ARG A 64 -1.99 15.98 0.83
C ARG A 64 -3.39 15.78 0.25
N PRO A 65 -4.48 16.06 0.99
CA PRO A 65 -5.79 16.19 0.39
C PRO A 65 -5.81 17.49 -0.44
N THR A 66 -5.13 17.49 -1.59
CA THR A 66 -5.46 18.42 -2.66
C THR A 66 -6.75 17.90 -3.28
N ASP A 67 -7.83 18.53 -2.83
CA ASP A 67 -9.11 18.68 -3.54
C ASP A 67 -9.88 17.40 -3.91
N ARG A 68 -10.96 17.12 -3.18
CA ARG A 68 -12.02 16.17 -3.58
C ARG A 68 -13.00 16.80 -4.60
N SER A 69 -12.50 17.50 -5.61
CA SER A 69 -13.29 17.95 -6.77
C SER A 69 -13.37 16.91 -7.89
N GLN A 70 -13.14 15.63 -7.60
CA GLN A 70 -13.54 14.52 -8.49
C GLN A 70 -14.86 13.87 -8.06
N THR A 71 -15.77 14.67 -7.52
CA THR A 71 -17.22 14.38 -7.54
C THR A 71 -17.97 15.36 -8.43
N GLU A 72 -17.33 15.87 -9.50
CA GLU A 72 -18.09 16.12 -10.73
C GLU A 72 -18.45 14.76 -11.32
N ILE A 73 -19.50 14.18 -10.74
CA ILE A 73 -20.47 13.38 -11.49
C ILE A 73 -20.69 14.15 -12.77
N THR A 74 -20.32 13.55 -13.90
CA THR A 74 -20.64 13.96 -15.25
C THR A 74 -22.14 14.28 -15.33
N SER A 75 -22.52 15.50 -14.96
CA SER A 75 -23.85 16.06 -15.17
C SER A 75 -23.83 16.70 -16.55
N VAL A 76 -23.65 15.86 -17.56
CA VAL A 76 -24.01 16.17 -18.94
C VAL A 76 -25.19 15.27 -19.26
N PHE A 77 -26.35 15.63 -18.74
CA PHE A 77 -27.67 15.29 -19.30
C PHE A 77 -28.69 16.32 -18.79
N LEU A 78 -28.54 17.55 -19.27
CA LEU A 78 -29.65 18.43 -19.59
C LEU A 78 -29.37 19.01 -20.98
N ALA A 79 -29.86 18.32 -22.00
CA ALA A 79 -30.25 18.85 -23.29
C ALA A 79 -31.37 17.94 -23.82
#